data_AF-A0A0F9U933-F1
#
_entry.id   AF-A0A0F9U933-F1
#
_cell.length_a   1.000
_cell.length_b   1.000
_cell.length_c   1.000
_cell.angle_alpha   90.00
_cell.angle_beta   90.00
_cell.angle_gamma   90.00
#
_symmetry.space_group_name_H-M   'P 1'
#
loop_
_entity.id
_entity.type
_entity.pdbx_description
1 polymer ?
#
loop_
_entity_poly.entity_id
_entity_poly.type
_entity_poly.pdbx_seq_one_letter_code
_entity_poly.pdbx_strand_id
1 'polypeptide(L)'
;MALQLGFEGAVKLQGRDSIPEALDRTLAKYRGYVEDMANPITEDVVFWRIVFAILSVHTAFEANELAYQRLHNNGRLPVRWRTLTDWLARVKAGGSVVQFAGQKARFLLDFQTDWKRDAYPFMPNGDGSIGWRDRLMTIRGLARTKASFAVCLANPLESEVLCIDRHMARLLLGFAPKDIKRVDYERCENELLALAKGFDAPPFAVQWCLWDAQRGHVEPHTALREK
;
A
#
# COMPACT_ATOMS: atom_id res chain seq x y z
N MET A 1 -19.79 -1.82 -22.66
CA MET A 1 -19.15 -3.12 -22.96
C MET A 1 -18.91 -3.81 -21.62
N ALA A 2 -19.52 -4.97 -21.40
CA ALA A 2 -19.73 -5.53 -20.06
C ALA A 2 -18.45 -6.12 -19.43
N LEU A 3 -18.27 -5.88 -18.13
CA LEU A 3 -17.24 -6.49 -17.27
C LEU A 3 -17.25 -8.02 -17.33
N GLN A 4 -16.09 -8.66 -17.15
CA GLN A 4 -16.02 -10.12 -16.95
C GLN A 4 -16.09 -10.40 -15.44
N LEU A 5 -17.09 -11.18 -15.02
CA LEU A 5 -17.20 -11.69 -13.65
C LEU A 5 -16.15 -12.79 -13.46
N GLY A 6 -15.23 -12.56 -12.52
CA GLY A 6 -14.30 -13.57 -12.02
C GLY A 6 -14.91 -14.42 -10.91
N PHE A 7 -14.18 -15.45 -10.48
CA PHE A 7 -14.52 -16.23 -9.29
C PHE A 7 -14.56 -15.32 -8.03
N GLU A 8 -15.44 -15.61 -7.08
CA GLU A 8 -15.57 -14.93 -5.77
C GLU A 8 -15.95 -13.43 -5.82
N GLY A 9 -16.66 -12.99 -6.85
CA GLY A 9 -17.10 -11.60 -6.98
C GLY A 9 -16.01 -10.64 -7.44
N ALA A 10 -14.89 -11.18 -7.95
CA ALA A 10 -13.86 -10.39 -8.60
C ALA A 10 -14.40 -9.74 -9.88
N VAL A 11 -14.24 -8.43 -10.01
CA VAL A 11 -14.48 -7.71 -11.26
C VAL A 11 -13.17 -7.63 -12.03
N LYS A 12 -13.17 -7.83 -13.34
CA LYS A 12 -12.00 -7.57 -14.19
C LYS A 12 -12.29 -6.46 -15.20
N LEU A 13 -11.46 -5.42 -15.18
CA LEU A 13 -11.56 -4.32 -16.13
C LEU A 13 -11.30 -4.81 -17.56
N GLN A 14 -12.16 -4.37 -18.50
CA GLN A 14 -12.00 -4.60 -19.94
C GLN A 14 -11.36 -3.39 -20.66
N GLY A 15 -11.02 -2.36 -19.89
CA GLY A 15 -10.50 -1.08 -20.37
C GLY A 15 -10.85 0.04 -19.39
N ARG A 16 -10.31 1.25 -19.60
CA ARG A 16 -10.57 2.40 -18.73
C ARG A 16 -12.04 2.80 -18.70
N ASP A 17 -12.77 2.60 -19.80
CA ASP A 17 -14.21 2.90 -19.87
C ASP A 17 -15.07 2.04 -18.93
N SER A 18 -14.52 0.92 -18.43
CA SER A 18 -15.18 0.04 -17.46
C SER A 18 -14.92 0.42 -16.00
N ILE A 19 -14.14 1.48 -15.74
CA ILE A 19 -13.82 1.97 -14.38
C ILE A 19 -15.09 2.35 -13.60
N PRO A 20 -16.03 3.16 -14.14
CA PRO A 20 -17.22 3.53 -13.37
C PRO A 20 -18.05 2.31 -12.96
N GLU A 21 -18.26 1.37 -13.89
CA GLU A 21 -19.02 0.15 -13.63
C GLU A 21 -18.34 -0.74 -12.56
N ALA A 22 -17.01 -0.81 -12.55
CA ALA A 22 -16.27 -1.57 -11.53
C ALA A 22 -16.41 -0.94 -10.13
N LEU A 23 -16.36 0.40 -10.06
CA LEU A 23 -16.57 1.14 -8.82
C LEU A 23 -18.00 0.97 -8.31
N ASP A 24 -19.00 1.19 -9.15
CA ASP A 24 -20.42 1.02 -8.78
C ASP A 24 -20.69 -0.36 -8.17
N ARG A 25 -20.06 -1.40 -8.70
CA ARG A 25 -20.29 -2.79 -8.24
C ARG A 25 -19.57 -3.14 -6.95
N THR A 26 -18.35 -2.63 -6.74
CA THR A 26 -17.47 -3.17 -5.69
C THR A 26 -16.96 -2.15 -4.67
N LEU A 27 -17.13 -0.85 -4.91
CA LEU A 27 -16.57 0.19 -4.03
C LEU A 27 -17.07 0.09 -2.58
N ALA A 28 -18.33 -0.29 -2.36
CA ALA A 28 -18.86 -0.47 -1.00
C ALA A 28 -18.06 -1.48 -0.17
N LYS A 29 -17.57 -2.56 -0.79
CA LYS A 29 -16.70 -3.55 -0.15
C LYS A 29 -15.37 -2.94 0.28
N TYR A 30 -14.74 -2.16 -0.60
CA TYR A 30 -13.44 -1.54 -0.33
C TYR A 30 -13.54 -0.37 0.66
N ARG A 31 -14.69 0.34 0.71
CA ARG A 31 -14.97 1.29 1.80
C ARG A 31 -14.91 0.58 3.15
N GLY A 32 -15.64 -0.53 3.29
CA GLY A 32 -15.59 -1.33 4.51
C GLY A 32 -14.17 -1.79 4.89
N TYR A 33 -13.34 -2.16 3.91
CA TYR A 33 -11.93 -2.51 4.18
C TYR A 33 -11.10 -1.35 4.71
N VAL A 34 -11.28 -0.16 4.16
CA VAL A 34 -10.54 1.05 4.55
C VAL A 34 -11.06 1.56 5.90
N GLU A 35 -12.36 1.48 6.15
CA GLU A 35 -12.99 1.77 7.45
C GLU A 35 -12.50 0.81 8.54
N ASP A 36 -12.46 -0.51 8.27
CA ASP A 36 -11.95 -1.51 9.21
C ASP A 36 -10.45 -1.33 9.55
N MET A 37 -9.70 -0.66 8.66
CA MET A 37 -8.27 -0.37 8.85
C MET A 37 -8.04 0.99 9.52
N ALA A 38 -9.06 1.86 9.56
CA ALA A 38 -8.96 3.20 10.09
C ALA A 38 -8.81 3.17 11.61
N ASN A 39 -7.61 3.54 12.07
CA ASN A 39 -7.28 3.67 13.49
C ASN A 39 -6.84 5.11 13.78
N PRO A 40 -6.95 5.59 15.04
CA PRO A 40 -6.30 6.81 15.45
C PRO A 40 -4.81 6.79 15.06
N ILE A 41 -4.32 7.89 14.50
CA ILE A 41 -2.93 7.98 14.05
C ILE A 41 -2.00 8.09 15.25
N THR A 42 -1.57 6.94 15.77
CA THR A 42 -0.61 6.80 16.85
C THR A 42 0.77 6.41 16.32
N GLU A 43 1.81 6.57 17.15
CA GLU A 43 3.16 6.13 16.82
C GLU A 43 3.22 4.64 16.42
N ASP A 44 2.55 3.75 17.17
CA ASP A 44 2.58 2.32 16.89
C ASP A 44 1.93 1.99 15.54
N VAL A 45 0.76 2.56 15.27
CA VAL A 45 0.07 2.42 13.97
C VAL A 45 0.99 2.86 12.84
N VAL A 46 1.53 4.08 12.91
CA VAL A 46 2.39 4.63 11.84
C VAL A 46 3.65 3.80 11.65
N PHE A 47 4.31 3.38 12.74
CA PHE A 47 5.49 2.52 12.69
C PHE A 47 5.20 1.26 11.89
N TRP A 48 4.12 0.56 12.23
CA TRP A 48 3.77 -0.71 11.60
C TRP A 48 3.26 -0.55 10.16
N ARG A 49 2.58 0.56 9.83
CA ARG A 49 2.21 0.87 8.44
C ARG A 49 3.45 1.13 7.57
N ILE A 50 4.45 1.81 8.10
CA ILE A 50 5.75 2.00 7.41
C ILE A 50 6.47 0.66 7.24
N VAL A 51 6.49 -0.20 8.27
CA VAL A 51 7.04 -1.57 8.18
C VAL A 51 6.36 -2.36 7.05
N PHE A 52 5.03 -2.34 6.99
CA PHE A 52 4.27 -3.00 5.93
C PHE A 52 4.65 -2.45 4.54
N ALA A 53 4.79 -1.13 4.40
CA ALA A 53 5.17 -0.49 3.15
C ALA A 53 6.58 -0.92 2.68
N ILE A 54 7.58 -0.97 3.58
CA ILE A 54 8.95 -1.43 3.28
C ILE A 54 8.94 -2.89 2.80
N LEU A 55 8.18 -3.76 3.50
CA LEU A 55 8.05 -5.17 3.13
C LEU A 55 7.38 -5.34 1.75
N SER A 56 6.44 -4.46 1.38
CA SER A 56 5.70 -4.57 0.12
C SER A 56 6.50 -4.28 -1.15
N VAL A 57 7.72 -3.73 -1.05
CA VAL A 57 8.58 -3.46 -2.21
C VAL A 57 8.93 -4.78 -2.93
N HIS A 58 8.60 -4.93 -4.21
CA HIS A 58 8.86 -6.15 -5.00
C HIS A 58 8.35 -7.46 -4.36
N THR A 59 7.33 -7.41 -3.50
CA THR A 59 6.81 -8.60 -2.81
C THR A 59 5.32 -8.72 -3.10
N ALA A 60 4.87 -9.94 -3.42
CA ALA A 60 3.44 -10.22 -3.62
C ALA A 60 2.66 -9.96 -2.32
N PHE A 61 1.38 -9.66 -2.44
CA PHE A 61 0.56 -9.18 -1.32
C PHE A 61 0.51 -10.20 -0.18
N GLU A 62 0.27 -11.47 -0.48
CA GLU A 62 0.09 -12.55 0.48
C GLU A 62 1.38 -12.87 1.24
N ALA A 63 2.52 -12.83 0.54
CA ALA A 63 3.84 -12.99 1.17
C ALA A 63 4.19 -11.78 2.05
N ASN A 64 3.78 -10.57 1.64
CA ASN A 64 3.95 -9.36 2.42
C ASN A 64 3.10 -9.37 3.70
N GLU A 65 1.81 -9.74 3.58
CA GLU A 65 0.88 -9.88 4.70
C GLU A 65 1.41 -10.91 5.71
N LEU A 66 1.81 -12.10 5.27
CA LEU A 66 2.33 -13.12 6.17
C LEU A 66 3.64 -12.66 6.87
N ALA A 67 4.52 -11.97 6.15
CA ALA A 67 5.73 -11.41 6.74
C ALA A 67 5.41 -10.35 7.80
N TYR A 68 4.51 -9.43 7.49
CA TYR A 68 4.04 -8.40 8.41
C TYR A 68 3.41 -9.01 9.65
N GLN A 69 2.43 -9.90 9.50
CA GLN A 69 1.75 -10.55 10.62
C GLN A 69 2.74 -11.26 11.55
N ARG A 70 3.73 -11.96 11.00
CA ARG A 70 4.79 -12.60 11.81
C ARG A 70 5.59 -11.57 12.61
N LEU A 71 5.93 -10.42 12.05
CA LEU A 71 6.69 -9.39 12.77
C LEU A 71 5.82 -8.66 13.79
N HIS A 72 4.61 -8.25 13.38
CA HIS A 72 3.65 -7.52 14.19
C HIS A 72 3.22 -8.32 15.43
N ASN A 73 2.93 -9.61 15.27
CA ASN A 73 2.53 -10.47 16.39
C ASN A 73 3.64 -10.65 17.45
N ASN A 74 4.91 -10.39 17.09
CA ASN A 74 6.00 -10.38 18.06
C ASN A 74 6.15 -9.04 18.80
N GLY A 75 5.36 -8.03 18.42
CA GLY A 75 5.37 -6.67 19.00
C GLY A 75 6.67 -5.89 18.77
N ARG A 76 7.65 -6.46 18.06
CA ARG A 76 8.94 -5.82 17.78
C ARG A 76 9.67 -6.48 16.62
N LEU A 77 10.47 -5.67 15.92
CA LEU A 77 11.42 -6.19 14.94
C LEU A 77 12.60 -6.89 15.62
N PRO A 78 13.06 -8.06 15.13
CA PRO A 78 14.33 -8.64 15.51
C PRO A 78 15.48 -7.65 15.25
N VAL A 79 16.33 -7.43 16.26
CA VAL A 79 17.41 -6.41 16.19
C VAL A 79 18.67 -6.88 15.43
N ARG A 80 18.80 -8.19 15.19
CA ARG A 80 19.94 -8.77 14.46
C ARG A 80 19.59 -8.97 13.00
N TRP A 81 20.38 -8.39 12.10
CA TRP A 81 20.19 -8.47 10.65
C TRP A 81 20.03 -9.90 10.13
N ARG A 82 20.90 -10.84 10.57
CA ARG A 82 20.80 -12.25 10.14
C ARG A 82 19.49 -12.89 10.57
N THR A 83 19.08 -12.69 11.82
CA THR A 83 17.81 -13.23 12.34
C THR A 83 16.62 -12.69 11.56
N LEU A 84 16.55 -11.38 11.33
CA LEU A 84 15.47 -10.78 10.55
C LEU A 84 15.49 -11.26 9.08
N THR A 85 16.67 -11.39 8.48
CA THR A 85 16.83 -11.93 7.12
C THR A 85 16.30 -13.36 7.02
N ASP A 86 16.69 -14.23 7.95
CA ASP A 86 16.26 -15.63 7.98
C ASP A 86 14.75 -15.76 8.18
N TRP A 87 14.17 -14.89 9.01
CA TRP A 87 12.73 -14.84 9.22
C TRP A 87 11.99 -14.48 7.94
N LEU A 88 12.41 -13.40 7.26
CA LEU A 88 11.81 -12.96 6.01
C LEU A 88 11.99 -14.00 4.88
N ALA A 89 13.17 -14.61 4.78
CA ALA A 89 13.46 -15.62 3.75
C ALA A 89 12.64 -16.92 3.89
N ARG A 90 12.13 -17.21 5.10
CA ARG A 90 11.27 -18.36 5.38
C ARG A 90 9.78 -18.09 5.13
N VAL A 91 9.40 -16.87 4.74
CA VAL A 91 8.01 -16.54 4.42
C VAL A 91 7.68 -17.06 3.02
N LYS A 92 6.66 -17.94 2.96
CA LYS A 92 6.09 -18.49 1.73
C LYS A 92 4.57 -18.47 1.86
N ALA A 93 3.86 -17.82 0.93
CA ALA A 93 2.41 -17.74 0.91
C ALA A 93 1.92 -17.68 -0.55
N GLY A 94 0.90 -18.47 -0.91
CA GLY A 94 0.34 -18.46 -2.27
C GLY A 94 1.35 -18.78 -3.39
N GLY A 95 2.40 -19.55 -3.09
CA GLY A 95 3.52 -19.78 -4.03
C GLY A 95 4.51 -18.62 -4.17
N SER A 96 4.26 -17.50 -3.48
CA SER A 96 5.11 -16.31 -3.45
C SER A 96 6.06 -16.30 -2.25
N VAL A 97 7.13 -15.50 -2.37
CA VAL A 97 8.18 -15.31 -1.34
C VAL A 97 8.42 -13.82 -1.08
N VAL A 98 9.02 -13.50 0.07
CA VAL A 98 9.57 -12.15 0.30
C VAL A 98 10.85 -11.98 -0.52
N GLN A 99 10.80 -11.11 -1.53
CA GLN A 99 11.98 -10.82 -2.34
C GLN A 99 12.97 -9.93 -1.59
N PHE A 100 14.26 -10.08 -1.87
CA PHE A 100 15.33 -9.25 -1.28
C PHE A 100 15.33 -9.21 0.25
N ALA A 101 15.02 -10.34 0.91
CA ALA A 101 14.90 -10.46 2.36
C ALA A 101 16.07 -9.80 3.14
N GLY A 102 17.31 -10.03 2.70
CA GLY A 102 18.49 -9.45 3.35
C GLY A 102 18.59 -7.93 3.22
N GLN A 103 18.15 -7.35 2.11
CA GLN A 103 18.11 -5.90 1.91
C GLN A 103 16.97 -5.27 2.72
N LYS A 104 15.78 -5.88 2.70
CA LYS A 104 14.64 -5.48 3.53
C LYS A 104 14.97 -5.51 5.01
N ALA A 105 15.69 -6.52 5.48
CA ALA A 105 16.15 -6.59 6.86
C ALA A 105 17.03 -5.39 7.23
N ARG A 106 17.91 -4.92 6.33
CA ARG A 106 18.71 -3.70 6.56
C ARG A 106 17.82 -2.49 6.68
N PHE A 107 16.96 -2.24 5.68
CA PHE A 107 16.02 -1.12 5.69
C PHE A 107 15.14 -1.12 6.95
N LEU A 108 14.70 -2.32 7.35
CA LEU A 108 14.11 -2.70 8.63
C LEU A 108 14.76 -2.00 9.83
N LEU A 109 16.01 -2.40 10.04
CA LEU A 109 16.82 -2.03 11.18
C LEU A 109 17.25 -0.57 11.14
N ASP A 110 17.52 -0.05 9.94
CA ASP A 110 17.85 1.35 9.72
C ASP A 110 16.67 2.24 10.13
N PHE A 111 15.47 1.94 9.62
CA PHE A 111 14.23 2.62 9.99
C PHE A 111 13.96 2.50 11.49
N GLN A 112 14.09 1.32 12.08
CA GLN A 112 13.90 1.14 13.52
C GLN A 112 14.86 1.98 14.35
N THR A 113 16.11 2.14 13.88
CA THR A 113 17.12 2.95 14.55
C THR A 113 16.76 4.44 14.46
N ASP A 114 16.37 4.90 13.27
CA ASP A 114 15.95 6.28 13.06
C ASP A 114 14.69 6.62 13.87
N TRP A 115 13.70 5.72 13.87
CA TRP A 115 12.46 5.87 14.65
C TRP A 115 12.72 6.03 16.15
N LYS A 116 13.60 5.18 16.72
CA LYS A 116 13.97 5.26 18.13
C LYS A 116 14.76 6.52 18.49
N ARG A 117 15.44 7.11 17.51
CA ARG A 117 16.18 8.36 17.70
C ARG A 117 15.21 9.55 17.71
N ASP A 118 14.32 9.60 16.73
CA ASP A 118 13.29 10.63 16.61
C ASP A 118 12.18 10.15 15.66
N ALA A 119 10.97 9.95 16.19
CA ALA A 119 9.81 9.53 15.40
C ALA A 119 9.13 10.71 14.68
N TYR A 120 9.34 11.95 15.13
CA TYR A 120 8.61 13.12 14.65
C TYR A 120 8.67 13.32 13.11
N PRO A 121 9.81 13.12 12.43
CA PRO A 121 9.88 13.25 10.97
C PRO A 121 8.98 12.25 10.22
N PHE A 122 8.65 11.12 10.85
CA PHE A 122 7.85 10.05 10.26
C PHE A 122 6.36 10.15 10.60
N MET A 123 5.99 11.07 11.49
CA MET A 123 4.61 11.32 11.92
C MET A 123 3.95 12.44 11.09
N PRO A 124 2.61 12.47 10.98
CA PRO A 124 1.91 13.63 10.44
C PRO A 124 2.15 14.85 11.35
N ASN A 125 2.43 16.00 10.75
CA ASN A 125 2.80 17.22 11.47
C ASN A 125 2.15 18.49 10.90
N GLY A 126 1.03 18.34 10.18
CA GLY A 126 0.24 19.45 9.65
C GLY A 126 0.60 19.93 8.24
N ASP A 127 1.62 19.37 7.60
CA ASP A 127 1.99 19.73 6.22
C ASP A 127 1.27 18.93 5.12
N GLY A 128 0.18 18.26 5.49
CA GLY A 128 -0.67 17.47 4.60
C GLY A 128 -0.03 16.16 4.14
N SER A 129 -0.77 15.41 3.33
CA SER A 129 -0.35 14.07 2.86
C SER A 129 0.90 14.11 1.97
N ILE A 130 1.06 15.19 1.19
CA ILE A 130 2.21 15.39 0.28
C ILE A 130 3.50 15.61 1.08
N GLY A 131 3.48 16.52 2.06
CA GLY A 131 4.65 16.79 2.88
C GLY A 131 5.05 15.57 3.71
N TRP A 132 4.06 14.86 4.27
CA TRP A 132 4.30 13.60 4.96
C TRP A 132 4.95 12.55 4.07
N ARG A 133 4.42 12.32 2.86
CA ARG A 133 5.03 11.43 1.86
C ARG A 133 6.48 11.82 1.59
N ASP A 134 6.74 13.10 1.33
CA ASP A 134 8.07 13.58 0.95
C ASP A 134 9.09 13.38 2.09
N ARG A 135 8.68 13.47 3.37
CA ARG A 135 9.51 13.05 4.51
C ARG A 135 9.74 11.55 4.57
N LEU A 136 8.70 10.73 4.36
CA LEU A 136 8.85 9.27 4.34
C LEU A 136 9.76 8.78 3.22
N MET A 137 9.92 9.54 2.13
CA MET A 137 10.87 9.22 1.06
C MET A 137 12.34 9.24 1.50
N THR A 138 12.66 9.80 2.67
CA THR A 138 14.00 9.73 3.26
C THR A 138 14.33 8.34 3.82
N ILE A 139 13.32 7.50 4.06
CA ILE A 139 13.49 6.14 4.54
C ILE A 139 14.03 5.26 3.41
N ARG A 140 15.14 4.56 3.68
CA ARG A 140 15.72 3.63 2.70
C ARG A 140 14.72 2.54 2.33
N GLY A 141 14.51 2.37 1.03
CA GLY A 141 13.54 1.42 0.48
C GLY A 141 12.16 2.01 0.19
N LEU A 142 11.88 3.26 0.61
CA LEU A 142 10.62 3.94 0.31
C LEU A 142 10.82 5.05 -0.73
N ALA A 143 10.73 4.69 -2.01
CA ALA A 143 10.53 5.68 -3.06
C ALA A 143 9.09 6.23 -3.03
N ARG A 144 8.80 7.27 -3.82
CA ARG A 144 7.49 7.97 -3.90
C ARG A 144 6.28 7.03 -3.84
N THR A 145 6.26 5.96 -4.63
CA THR A 145 5.17 4.98 -4.64
C THR A 145 4.90 4.37 -3.27
N LYS A 146 5.95 3.91 -2.57
CA LYS A 146 5.81 3.19 -1.30
C LYS A 146 5.76 4.12 -0.10
N ALA A 147 6.33 5.32 -0.21
CA ALA A 147 6.05 6.40 0.73
C ALA A 147 4.57 6.81 0.70
N SER A 148 3.99 6.98 -0.51
CA SER A 148 2.54 7.26 -0.64
C SER A 148 1.71 6.13 -0.07
N PHE A 149 2.10 4.88 -0.35
CA PHE A 149 1.42 3.71 0.24
C PHE A 149 1.44 3.74 1.77
N ALA A 150 2.58 4.06 2.41
CA ALA A 150 2.65 4.19 3.86
C ALA A 150 1.70 5.26 4.40
N VAL A 151 1.61 6.42 3.73
CA VAL A 151 0.66 7.48 4.10
C VAL A 151 -0.78 6.99 3.96
N CYS A 152 -1.14 6.34 2.84
CA CYS A 152 -2.48 5.77 2.66
C CYS A 152 -2.83 4.75 3.74
N LEU A 153 -1.90 3.88 4.11
CA LEU A 153 -2.14 2.85 5.12
C LEU A 153 -2.35 3.45 6.53
N ALA A 154 -1.69 4.56 6.81
CA ALA A 154 -1.76 5.22 8.11
C ALA A 154 -2.94 6.19 8.23
N ASN A 155 -3.38 6.80 7.12
CA ASN A 155 -4.58 7.65 7.08
C ASN A 155 -5.53 7.25 5.93
N PRO A 156 -6.18 6.08 6.02
CA PRO A 156 -6.83 5.46 4.88
C PRO A 156 -8.11 6.17 4.42
N LEU A 157 -8.79 6.89 5.31
CA LEU A 157 -10.01 7.62 5.01
C LEU A 157 -9.75 8.96 4.32
N GLU A 158 -8.64 9.63 4.66
CA GLU A 158 -8.41 11.03 4.29
C GLU A 158 -7.12 11.25 3.47
N SER A 159 -6.37 10.20 3.12
CA SER A 159 -5.12 10.37 2.38
C SER A 159 -5.34 11.06 1.03
N GLU A 160 -4.59 12.14 0.81
CA GLU A 160 -4.58 12.93 -0.44
C GLU A 160 -3.40 12.55 -1.36
N VAL A 161 -2.71 11.46 -1.05
CA VAL A 161 -1.68 10.86 -1.91
C VAL A 161 -2.06 9.41 -2.17
N LEU A 162 -1.59 8.87 -3.29
CA LEU A 162 -1.96 7.52 -3.72
C LEU A 162 -0.72 6.78 -4.23
N CYS A 163 -0.72 5.46 -4.05
CA CYS A 163 0.33 4.55 -4.49
C CYS A 163 0.14 4.16 -5.96
N ILE A 164 0.80 4.90 -6.86
CA ILE A 164 0.83 4.55 -8.29
C ILE A 164 1.92 3.50 -8.52
N ASP A 165 1.56 2.24 -8.29
CA ASP A 165 2.41 1.09 -8.58
C ASP A 165 2.32 0.67 -10.06
N ARG A 166 2.94 -0.46 -10.42
CA ARG A 166 2.94 -0.94 -11.80
C ARG A 166 1.55 -1.30 -12.35
N HIS A 167 0.61 -1.70 -11.49
CA HIS A 167 -0.74 -2.06 -11.90
C HIS A 167 -1.57 -0.81 -12.11
N MET A 168 -1.49 0.15 -11.19
CA MET A 168 -2.14 1.45 -11.34
C MET A 168 -1.58 2.24 -12.52
N ALA A 169 -0.27 2.25 -12.72
CA ALA A 169 0.35 2.87 -13.88
C ALA A 169 -0.13 2.23 -15.19
N ARG A 170 -0.24 0.90 -15.25
CA ARG A 170 -0.79 0.20 -16.42
C ARG A 170 -2.22 0.61 -16.72
N LEU A 171 -3.05 0.73 -15.69
CA LEU A 171 -4.45 1.15 -15.84
C LEU A 171 -4.55 2.59 -16.37
N LEU A 172 -3.83 3.52 -15.75
CA LEU A 172 -4.01 4.97 -15.97
C LEU A 172 -3.20 5.49 -17.16
N LEU A 173 -2.03 4.91 -17.43
CA LEU A 173 -1.15 5.29 -18.55
C LEU A 173 -1.31 4.37 -19.77
N GLY A 174 -1.95 3.21 -19.62
CA GLY A 174 -2.02 2.17 -20.65
C GLY A 174 -0.76 1.28 -20.73
N PHE A 175 0.29 1.59 -19.96
CA PHE A 175 1.52 0.79 -19.89
C PHE A 175 2.15 0.89 -18.49
N ALA A 176 3.02 -0.06 -18.15
CA ALA A 176 3.73 -0.06 -16.87
C ALA A 176 5.20 0.35 -17.09
N PRO A 177 5.58 1.62 -16.89
CA PRO A 177 6.97 2.02 -16.96
C PRO A 177 7.79 1.31 -15.87
N LYS A 178 9.09 1.13 -16.12
CA LYS A 178 10.04 0.69 -15.09
C LYS A 178 10.15 1.76 -13.99
N ASP A 179 10.29 3.01 -14.41
CA ASP A 179 10.35 4.18 -13.55
C ASP A 179 9.32 5.21 -14.06
N ILE A 180 8.33 5.53 -13.24
CA ILE A 180 7.32 6.54 -13.56
C ILE A 180 7.88 7.94 -13.30
N LYS A 181 7.78 8.83 -14.30
CA LYS A 181 8.20 10.23 -14.14
C LYS A 181 7.28 10.93 -13.14
N ARG A 182 7.82 11.90 -12.41
CA ARG A 182 7.07 12.69 -11.42
C ARG A 182 5.77 13.28 -11.99
N VAL A 183 5.84 13.92 -13.15
CA VAL A 183 4.67 14.51 -13.83
C VAL A 183 3.60 13.46 -14.14
N ASP A 184 4.00 12.28 -14.64
CA ASP A 184 3.05 11.21 -14.94
C ASP A 184 2.45 10.63 -13.65
N TYR A 185 3.24 10.52 -12.59
CA TYR A 185 2.78 10.08 -11.27
C TYR A 185 1.72 11.03 -10.71
N GLU A 186 2.02 12.34 -10.68
CA GLU A 186 1.12 13.37 -10.16
C GLU A 186 -0.16 13.47 -11.01
N ARG A 187 -0.06 13.29 -12.33
CA ARG A 187 -1.25 13.20 -13.20
C ARG A 187 -2.14 12.00 -12.82
N CYS A 188 -1.55 10.82 -12.64
CA CYS A 188 -2.30 9.61 -12.24
C CYS A 188 -2.92 9.75 -10.85
N GLU A 189 -2.19 10.31 -9.89
CA GLU A 189 -2.65 10.58 -8.52
C GLU A 189 -3.84 11.53 -8.54
N ASN A 190 -3.74 12.67 -9.25
CA ASN A 190 -4.83 13.63 -9.38
C ASN A 190 -6.07 13.05 -10.08
N GLU A 191 -5.89 12.18 -11.07
CA GLU A 191 -7.01 11.51 -11.74
C GLU A 191 -7.78 10.62 -10.76
N LEU A 192 -7.08 9.81 -9.95
CA LEU A 192 -7.71 8.97 -8.93
C LEU A 192 -8.37 9.78 -7.82
N LEU A 193 -7.77 10.90 -7.39
CA LEU A 193 -8.38 11.81 -6.41
C LEU A 193 -9.68 12.43 -6.95
N ALA A 194 -9.68 12.88 -8.21
CA ALA A 194 -10.87 13.40 -8.86
C ALA A 194 -11.96 12.34 -8.99
N LEU A 195 -11.58 11.10 -9.32
CA LEU A 195 -12.49 9.97 -9.39
C LEU A 195 -13.09 9.66 -8.02
N ALA A 196 -12.28 9.59 -6.97
CA ALA A 196 -12.73 9.35 -5.60
C ALA A 196 -13.72 10.43 -5.12
N LYS A 197 -13.43 11.69 -5.45
CA LYS A 197 -14.37 12.80 -5.21
C LYS A 197 -15.70 12.62 -5.96
N GLY A 198 -15.65 12.20 -7.22
CA GLY A 198 -16.86 11.96 -8.02
C GLY A 198 -17.76 10.84 -7.47
N PHE A 199 -17.16 9.87 -6.77
CA PHE A 199 -17.85 8.76 -6.10
C PHE A 199 -18.10 8.99 -4.61
N ASP A 200 -17.78 10.18 -4.08
CA ASP A 200 -17.88 10.53 -2.65
C ASP A 200 -17.22 9.50 -1.73
N ALA A 201 -16.01 9.05 -2.08
CA ALA A 201 -15.33 7.92 -1.46
C ALA A 201 -13.92 8.25 -0.97
N PRO A 202 -13.40 7.55 0.06
CA PRO A 202 -11.98 7.60 0.40
C PRO A 202 -11.11 7.26 -0.81
N PRO A 203 -10.10 8.09 -1.15
CA PRO A 203 -9.22 7.85 -2.30
C PRO A 203 -8.56 6.47 -2.28
N PHE A 204 -8.18 6.01 -1.08
CA PHE A 204 -7.54 4.71 -0.94
C PHE A 204 -8.47 3.53 -1.22
N ALA A 205 -9.76 3.64 -0.89
CA ALA A 205 -10.76 2.63 -1.22
C ALA A 205 -10.94 2.49 -2.74
N VAL A 206 -10.97 3.63 -3.45
CA VAL A 206 -11.02 3.65 -4.92
C VAL A 206 -9.77 3.02 -5.52
N GLN A 207 -8.58 3.35 -5.01
CA GLN A 207 -7.34 2.75 -5.49
C GLN A 207 -7.33 1.22 -5.33
N TRP A 208 -7.69 0.68 -4.16
CA TRP A 208 -7.72 -0.78 -3.95
C TRP A 208 -8.76 -1.47 -4.82
N CYS A 209 -9.95 -0.87 -4.96
CA CYS A 209 -10.98 -1.34 -5.87
C CYS A 209 -10.44 -1.51 -7.30
N LEU A 210 -9.77 -0.49 -7.82
CA LEU A 210 -9.23 -0.51 -9.18
C LEU A 210 -7.98 -1.39 -9.32
N TRP A 211 -7.18 -1.50 -8.28
CA TRP A 211 -5.99 -2.34 -8.27
C TRP A 211 -6.35 -3.83 -8.39
N ASP A 212 -7.33 -4.29 -7.61
CA ASP A 212 -7.86 -5.65 -7.74
C ASP A 212 -8.61 -5.85 -9.06
N ALA A 213 -9.40 -4.85 -9.49
CA ALA A 213 -10.12 -4.95 -10.76
C ALA A 213 -9.19 -5.01 -11.99
N GLN A 214 -8.04 -4.32 -11.93
CA GLN A 214 -6.99 -4.38 -12.95
C GLN A 214 -6.29 -5.75 -12.98
N ARG A 215 -6.19 -6.44 -11.84
CA ARG A 215 -5.61 -7.78 -11.72
C ARG A 215 -6.64 -8.88 -12.03
N GLY A 216 -7.93 -8.59 -11.90
CA GLY A 216 -9.00 -9.59 -11.95
C GLY A 216 -8.92 -10.59 -10.80
N HIS A 217 -8.31 -10.18 -9.68
CA HIS A 217 -8.12 -10.98 -8.48
C HIS A 217 -8.36 -10.08 -7.28
N VAL A 218 -9.10 -10.58 -6.30
CA VAL A 218 -9.44 -9.84 -5.09
C VAL A 218 -8.55 -10.31 -3.96
N GLU A 219 -7.82 -9.39 -3.36
CA GLU A 219 -7.12 -9.67 -2.10
C GLU A 219 -8.08 -9.50 -0.92
N PRO A 220 -7.86 -10.19 0.21
CA PRO A 220 -8.68 -10.04 1.39
C PRO A 220 -8.56 -8.65 2.04
N HIS A 221 -7.46 -7.91 1.79
CA HIS A 221 -7.15 -6.59 2.38
C HIS A 221 -7.32 -6.50 3.91
N THR A 222 -7.17 -7.63 4.61
CA THR A 222 -7.43 -7.75 6.04
C THR A 222 -6.19 -7.65 6.92
N ALA A 223 -4.99 -7.66 6.31
CA ALA A 223 -3.70 -7.72 6.99
C ALA A 223 -3.50 -6.70 8.11
N LEU A 224 -4.14 -5.54 7.96
CA LEU A 224 -3.94 -4.34 8.73
C LEU A 224 -5.14 -4.01 9.64
N ARG A 225 -6.15 -4.90 9.68
CA ARG A 225 -7.21 -4.85 10.68
C ARG A 225 -6.58 -5.11 12.04
N GLU A 226 -6.70 -4.15 12.95
CA GLU A 226 -6.35 -4.40 14.34
C GLU A 226 -7.50 -5.16 15.00
N LYS A 227 -7.16 -6.13 15.86
CA LYS A 227 -8.13 -6.96 16.60
C LYS A 227 -8.39 -6.38 17.98
#